data_AF-X1ATC1-F1
#
_entry.id   AF-X1ATC1-F1
#
_cell.length_a   1.000
_cell.length_b   1.000
_cell.length_c   1.000
_cell.angle_alpha   90.00
_cell.angle_beta   90.00
_cell.angle_gamma   90.00
#
_symmetry.space_group_name_H-M   'P 1'
#
loop_
_entity.id
_entity.type
_entity.pdbx_description
1 polymer ?
#
loop_
_entity_poly.entity_id
_entity_poly.type
_entity_poly.pdbx_seq_one_letter_code
_entity_poly.pdbx_strand_id
1 'polypeptide(L)'
;FSLTFTPGADEALYNFNRWDTEIQNALIGLDNVYRYYLDKDNYLTAYKGQWENETTFVMNVEDFERPPRGVTSRLTFEGSKVTIKDFATTYNGSWEITAEIQ
;
A
#
# COMPACT_ATOMS: atom_id res chain seq x y z
N PHE A 1 -8.08 0.29 -7.26
CA PHE A 1 -7.06 0.95 -6.40
C PHE A 1 -6.43 2.07 -7.20
N SER A 2 -5.93 3.11 -6.56
CA SER A 2 -5.03 4.10 -7.18
C SER A 2 -3.89 4.43 -6.22
N LEU A 3 -2.72 4.66 -6.79
CA LEU A 3 -1.52 5.10 -6.07
C LEU A 3 -0.93 6.28 -6.85
N THR A 4 -0.85 7.43 -6.21
CA THR A 4 -0.39 8.67 -6.83
C THR A 4 0.86 9.15 -6.11
N PHE A 5 1.98 9.13 -6.82
CA PHE A 5 3.24 9.71 -6.36
C PHE A 5 3.25 11.20 -6.68
N THR A 6 3.49 12.05 -5.68
CA THR A 6 3.63 13.49 -5.90
C THR A 6 5.11 13.82 -6.13
N PRO A 7 5.52 14.30 -7.31
CA PRO A 7 6.92 14.62 -7.57
C PRO A 7 7.45 15.65 -6.56
N GLY A 8 8.59 15.34 -5.93
CA GLY A 8 9.24 16.23 -4.97
C GLY A 8 8.64 16.25 -3.56
N ALA A 9 7.61 15.43 -3.28
CA ALA A 9 7.14 15.16 -1.93
C ALA A 9 7.70 13.81 -1.44
N ASP A 10 8.00 13.71 -0.15
CA ASP A 10 8.36 12.44 0.51
C ASP A 10 7.12 11.59 0.83
N GLU A 11 6.02 11.79 0.10
CA GLU A 11 4.73 11.18 0.35
C GLU A 11 4.01 10.76 -0.96
N ALA A 12 3.28 9.66 -0.90
CA ALA A 12 2.34 9.22 -1.93
C ALA A 12 0.93 9.11 -1.37
N LEU A 13 -0.07 9.33 -2.21
CA LEU A 13 -1.47 9.14 -1.86
C LEU A 13 -1.96 7.78 -2.35
N TYR A 14 -2.57 7.04 -1.43
CA TYR A 14 -3.13 5.73 -1.68
C TYR A 14 -4.63 5.73 -1.48
N ASN A 15 -5.34 5.23 -2.50
CA ASN A 15 -6.76 4.97 -2.43
C ASN A 15 -7.03 3.51 -2.79
N PHE A 16 -7.74 2.82 -1.93
CA PHE A 16 -8.06 1.42 -2.10
C PHE A 16 -9.51 1.17 -1.75
N ASN A 17 -10.20 0.47 -2.63
CA ASN A 17 -11.56 0.05 -2.41
C ASN A 17 -11.64 -1.42 -2.82
N ARG A 18 -11.83 -2.30 -1.84
CA ARG A 18 -12.06 -3.72 -2.06
C ARG A 18 -12.92 -4.28 -0.93
N TRP A 19 -14.01 -4.92 -1.32
CA TRP A 19 -14.95 -5.59 -0.43
C TRP A 19 -15.48 -4.65 0.66
N ASP A 20 -15.05 -4.86 1.89
CA ASP A 20 -15.41 -4.14 3.09
C ASP A 20 -14.35 -3.11 3.50
N THR A 21 -13.20 -3.05 2.85
CA THR A 21 -12.16 -2.06 3.15
C THR A 21 -12.20 -0.91 2.14
N GLU A 22 -12.41 0.29 2.67
CA GLU A 22 -12.28 1.53 1.91
C GLU A 22 -11.25 2.43 2.58
N ILE A 23 -10.19 2.73 1.83
CA ILE A 23 -9.11 3.61 2.22
C ILE A 23 -9.15 4.79 1.25
N GLN A 24 -9.39 5.98 1.79
CA GLN A 24 -9.38 7.23 1.03
C GLN A 24 -8.24 8.12 1.51
N ASN A 25 -7.43 8.59 0.57
CA ASN A 25 -6.34 9.54 0.79
C ASN A 25 -5.35 9.14 1.90
N ALA A 26 -5.06 7.84 2.03
CA ALA A 26 -4.01 7.39 2.95
C ALA A 26 -2.65 7.90 2.45
N LEU A 27 -1.92 8.59 3.32
CA LEU A 27 -0.56 9.00 3.04
C LEU A 27 0.39 7.82 3.25
N ILE A 28 1.27 7.60 2.29
CA ILE A 28 2.39 6.68 2.40
C ILE A 28 3.66 7.52 2.53
N GLY A 29 4.41 7.37 3.63
CA GLY A 29 5.75 7.97 3.75
C GLY A 29 6.75 7.25 2.86
N LEU A 30 7.35 7.96 1.90
CA LEU A 30 8.37 7.45 0.97
C LEU A 30 9.77 7.45 1.58
N ASP A 31 9.91 8.01 2.78
CA ASP A 31 11.08 8.06 3.65
C ASP A 31 11.22 6.80 4.53
N ASN A 32 10.41 5.76 4.27
CA ASN A 32 10.30 4.55 5.08
C ASN A 32 9.85 4.82 6.54
N VAL A 33 9.17 5.95 6.78
CA VAL A 33 8.53 6.28 8.06
C VAL A 33 7.02 6.14 7.94
N TYR A 34 6.40 5.47 8.91
CA TYR A 34 4.95 5.27 8.93
C TYR A 34 4.19 6.59 9.01
N ARG A 35 3.16 6.73 8.17
CA ARG A 35 2.12 7.73 8.30
C ARG A 35 0.84 7.04 8.77
N TYR A 36 0.26 7.56 9.84
CA TYR A 36 -0.92 6.98 10.48
C TYR A 36 -2.20 7.59 9.94
N TYR A 37 -3.21 6.77 9.79
CA TYR A 37 -4.54 7.14 9.34
C TYR A 37 -5.59 6.32 10.10
N LEU A 38 -6.79 6.88 10.26
CA LEU A 38 -7.95 6.16 10.76
C LEU A 38 -8.79 5.76 9.55
N ASP A 39 -8.98 4.46 9.34
CA ASP A 39 -9.86 3.98 8.28
C ASP A 39 -11.33 4.37 8.54
N LYS A 40 -12.23 4.00 7.60
CA LYS A 40 -13.66 4.34 7.72
C LYS A 40 -14.34 3.77 8.99
N ASP A 41 -13.76 2.74 9.59
CA ASP A 41 -14.27 2.07 10.78
C ASP A 41 -13.55 2.57 12.06
N ASN A 42 -12.69 3.60 11.93
CA ASN A 42 -11.83 4.20 12.96
C ASN A 42 -10.70 3.28 13.45
N TYR A 43 -10.29 2.32 12.64
CA TYR A 43 -9.12 1.51 12.95
C TYR A 43 -7.84 2.26 12.60
N LEU A 44 -6.88 2.20 13.51
CA LEU A 44 -5.55 2.77 13.28
C LEU A 44 -4.78 1.88 12.31
N THR A 45 -4.51 2.43 11.14
CA THR A 45 -3.68 1.81 10.11
C THR A 45 -2.50 2.74 9.80
N ALA A 46 -1.35 2.16 9.46
CA ALA A 46 -0.19 2.92 9.03
C ALA A 46 0.39 2.40 7.73
N TYR A 47 0.87 3.34 6.91
CA TYR A 47 1.50 3.05 5.62
C TYR A 47 2.89 3.66 5.57
N LYS A 48 3.84 2.89 5.02
CA LYS A 48 5.13 3.39 4.56
C LYS A 48 5.50 2.70 3.26
N GLY A 49 6.35 3.32 2.48
CA GLY A 49 6.82 2.74 1.24
C GLY A 49 8.23 3.18 0.88
N GLN A 50 8.84 2.43 -0.01
CA GLN A 50 10.14 2.74 -0.57
C GLN A 50 10.30 2.07 -1.93
N TRP A 51 11.11 2.69 -2.79
CA TRP A 51 11.56 2.04 -4.01
C TRP A 51 12.71 1.08 -3.68
N GLU A 52 12.56 -0.20 -4.02
CA GLU A 52 13.67 -1.16 -3.95
C GLU A 52 14.63 -0.99 -5.15
N ASN A 53 14.09 -0.56 -6.29
CA ASN A 53 14.81 -0.27 -7.54
C ASN A 53 13.93 0.61 -8.45
N GLU A 54 14.37 0.87 -9.68
CA GLU A 54 13.69 1.75 -10.64
C GLU A 54 12.28 1.29 -11.04
N THR A 55 11.95 0.02 -10.88
CA THR A 55 10.68 -0.58 -11.32
C THR A 55 9.87 -1.21 -10.20
N THR A 56 10.40 -1.25 -8.97
CA THR A 56 9.77 -1.98 -7.86
C THR A 56 9.58 -1.07 -6.65
N PHE A 57 8.32 -0.80 -6.32
CA PHE A 57 7.90 -0.11 -5.12
C PHE A 57 7.37 -1.11 -4.09
N VAL A 58 7.81 -0.99 -2.84
CA VAL A 58 7.32 -1.82 -1.74
C VAL A 58 6.61 -0.93 -0.74
N MET A 59 5.35 -1.25 -0.47
CA MET A 59 4.52 -0.63 0.54
C MET A 59 4.31 -1.62 1.69
N ASN A 60 4.38 -1.14 2.92
CA ASN A 60 4.02 -1.89 4.12
C ASN A 60 2.81 -1.23 4.77
N VAL A 61 1.84 -2.07 5.11
CA VAL A 61 0.62 -1.71 5.81
C VAL A 61 0.65 -2.42 7.16
N GLU A 62 0.44 -1.67 8.23
CA GLU A 62 0.24 -2.19 9.58
C GLU A 62 -1.10 -1.73 10.12
N ASP A 63 -2.00 -2.68 10.36
CA ASP A 63 -3.23 -2.50 11.11
C ASP A 63 -2.96 -2.87 12.58
N PHE A 64 -3.25 -1.94 13.49
CA PHE A 64 -2.90 -2.07 14.91
C PHE A 64 -4.01 -2.72 15.78
N GLU A 65 -5.14 -3.11 15.17
CA GLU A 65 -6.28 -3.71 15.89
C GLU A 65 -6.36 -5.24 15.79
N ARG A 66 -7.06 -5.89 16.74
CA ARG A 66 -6.96 -7.33 17.04
C ARG A 66 -7.73 -8.23 16.05
N PRO A 67 -7.07 -9.25 15.46
CA PRO A 67 -5.63 -9.52 15.47
C PRO A 67 -4.89 -8.56 14.53
N PRO A 68 -3.70 -8.03 14.93
CA PRO A 68 -2.92 -7.13 14.10
C PRO A 68 -2.75 -7.70 12.70
N ARG A 69 -2.89 -6.88 11.66
CA ARG A 69 -2.69 -7.35 10.28
C ARG A 69 -1.53 -6.59 9.67
N GLY A 70 -0.54 -7.33 9.20
CA GLY A 70 0.55 -6.76 8.41
C GLY A 70 0.40 -7.24 6.98
N VAL A 71 0.45 -6.30 6.03
CA VAL A 71 0.50 -6.63 4.60
C VAL A 71 1.69 -5.90 3.98
N THR A 72 2.55 -6.65 3.31
CA THR A 72 3.58 -6.08 2.45
C THR A 72 3.11 -6.21 1.00
N SER A 73 2.91 -5.08 0.34
CA SER A 73 2.56 -5.00 -1.07
C SER A 73 3.79 -4.66 -1.90
N ARG A 74 4.19 -5.55 -2.81
CA ARG A 74 5.24 -5.29 -3.81
C ARG A 74 4.59 -4.98 -5.15
N LEU A 75 4.78 -3.76 -5.63
CA LEU A 75 4.29 -3.27 -6.91
C LEU A 75 5.46 -3.21 -7.90
N THR A 76 5.38 -4.00 -8.97
CA THR A 76 6.38 -4.03 -10.05
C THR A 76 5.79 -3.41 -11.31
N PHE A 77 6.44 -2.36 -11.81
CA PHE A 77 6.02 -1.58 -12.98
C PHE A 77 6.81 -2.02 -14.22
N GLU A 78 6.09 -2.42 -15.27
CA GLU A 78 6.65 -2.87 -16.54
C GLU A 78 5.93 -2.19 -17.70
N GLY A 79 6.47 -1.07 -18.16
CA GLY A 79 5.83 -0.22 -19.17
C GLY A 79 4.49 0.32 -18.67
N SER A 80 3.40 -0.04 -19.33
CA SER A 80 2.03 0.35 -18.94
C SER A 80 1.35 -0.65 -18.00
N LYS A 81 2.09 -1.61 -17.43
CA LYS A 81 1.54 -2.63 -16.53
C LYS A 81 2.10 -2.48 -15.12
N VAL A 82 1.28 -2.81 -14.15
CA VAL A 82 1.66 -2.97 -12.75
C VAL A 82 1.24 -4.35 -12.24
N THR A 83 2.17 -5.08 -11.66
CA THR A 83 1.92 -6.33 -10.94
C THR A 83 2.01 -6.06 -9.44
N ILE A 84 0.96 -6.38 -8.70
CA ILE A 84 0.88 -6.20 -7.26
C ILE A 84 0.91 -7.58 -6.62
N LYS A 85 1.89 -7.82 -5.76
CA LYS A 85 1.99 -9.02 -4.92
C LYS A 85 1.86 -8.61 -3.48
N ASP A 86 0.78 -9.05 -2.85
CA ASP A 86 0.53 -8.77 -1.45
C ASP A 86 0.86 -10.01 -0.61
N PHE A 87 1.59 -9.79 0.47
CA PHE A 87 2.01 -10.80 1.43
C PHE A 87 1.43 -10.46 2.80
N ALA A 88 0.42 -11.20 3.23
CA ALA A 88 -0.15 -11.06 4.55
C ALA A 88 0.70 -11.82 5.58
N THR A 89 1.33 -11.07 6.49
CA THR A 89 2.22 -11.62 7.51
C THR A 89 1.48 -12.43 8.56
N THR A 90 0.21 -12.13 8.84
CA THR A 90 -0.52 -12.77 9.95
C THR A 90 -1.16 -14.12 9.64
N TYR A 91 -1.54 -14.39 8.40
CA TYR A 91 -2.18 -15.65 8.01
C TYR A 91 -1.46 -16.37 6.88
N ASN A 92 -0.22 -15.96 6.58
CA ASN A 92 0.65 -16.56 5.57
C ASN A 92 -0.04 -16.72 4.21
N GLY A 93 -0.81 -15.70 3.83
CA GLY A 93 -1.52 -15.63 2.55
C GLY A 93 -0.77 -14.72 1.58
N SER A 94 -0.77 -15.10 0.30
CA SER A 94 -0.29 -14.23 -0.77
C SER A 94 -1.30 -14.16 -1.90
N TRP A 95 -1.49 -12.97 -2.47
CA TRP A 95 -2.26 -12.81 -3.70
C TRP A 95 -1.51 -11.94 -4.69
N GLU A 96 -1.74 -12.20 -5.97
CA GLU A 96 -1.11 -11.48 -7.07
C GLU A 96 -2.19 -10.99 -8.04
N ILE A 97 -2.05 -9.76 -8.49
CA ILE A 97 -2.89 -9.16 -9.53
C ILE A 97 -2.04 -8.34 -10.47
N THR A 98 -2.30 -8.45 -11.77
CA THR A 98 -1.70 -7.58 -12.80
C THR A 98 -2.79 -6.69 -13.39
N ALA A 99 -2.50 -5.40 -13.49
CA ALA A 99 -3.39 -4.39 -14.05
C ALA A 99 -2.64 -3.47 -15.03
N GLU A 100 -3.37 -2.82 -15.92
CA GLU A 100 -2.84 -1.74 -16.74
C GLU A 100 -2.90 -0.41 -15.98
N ILE A 101 -1.88 0.42 -16.17
CA ILE A 101 -1.79 1.77 -15.63
C ILE A 101 -2.60 2.68 -16.57
N GLN A 102 -3.57 3.40 -16.00
CA GLN A 102 -4.39 4.40 -16.70
C GLN A 102 -3.90 5.82 -16.41
#